data_AF-B1VT65-F1
#
_entry.id   AF-B1VT65-F1
#
_cell.length_a   1.000
_cell.length_b   1.000
_cell.length_c   1.000
_cell.angle_alpha   90.00
_cell.angle_beta   90.00
_cell.angle_gamma   90.00
#
_symmetry.space_group_name_H-M   'P 1'
#
loop_
_entity.id
_entity.type
_entity.pdbx_description
1 polymer ?
#
loop_
_entity_poly.entity_id
_entity_poly.type
_entity_poly.pdbx_seq_one_letter_code
_entity_poly.pdbx_strand_id
1 'polypeptide(L)'
;MDLPETMSFADTEDEDERVRSGPLWRHALWAAIVTAAGLTLGWLGALFRIGPEEYGLPPAAPGALWPYLLAWAVIGLALGAVLRFVAAKVPVYAPSEVLLGTVMIGTRLSLGWRPEPLEVAGLAGAALLLVAFWCAVALRGAAVVSRENP
;
A
#
# COMPACT_ATOMS: atom_id res chain seq x y z
N MET A 1 -41.21 -4.62 -36.29
CA MET A 1 -39.76 -4.41 -36.51
C MET A 1 -39.23 -4.02 -35.15
N ASP A 2 -39.02 -5.05 -34.34
CA ASP A 2 -38.81 -4.92 -32.90
C ASP A 2 -37.32 -4.82 -32.64
N LEU A 3 -36.92 -3.71 -32.03
CA LEU A 3 -35.55 -3.44 -31.64
C LEU A 3 -35.20 -4.32 -30.43
N PRO A 4 -33.96 -4.84 -30.35
CA PRO A 4 -33.57 -5.80 -29.33
C PRO A 4 -33.66 -5.20 -27.94
N GLU A 5 -34.09 -6.05 -27.01
CA GLU A 5 -34.02 -5.89 -25.56
C GLU A 5 -32.80 -5.05 -25.19
N THR A 6 -33.10 -3.88 -24.63
CA THR A 6 -32.14 -3.07 -23.90
C THR A 6 -31.42 -4.03 -22.98
N MET A 7 -30.10 -4.18 -23.15
CA MET A 7 -29.25 -4.74 -22.11
C MET A 7 -29.64 -3.99 -20.84
N SER A 8 -30.43 -4.67 -20.00
CA SER A 8 -30.58 -4.30 -18.61
C SER A 8 -29.17 -4.35 -18.09
N PHE A 9 -28.52 -3.18 -18.07
CA PHE A 9 -27.31 -2.96 -17.31
C PHE A 9 -27.64 -3.52 -15.94
N ALA A 10 -27.09 -4.70 -15.69
CA ALA A 10 -27.25 -5.37 -14.44
C ALA A 10 -26.86 -4.33 -13.40
N ASP A 11 -27.85 -3.97 -12.61
CA ASP A 11 -27.76 -3.32 -11.31
C ASP A 11 -26.40 -3.64 -10.67
N THR A 12 -25.42 -2.79 -10.94
CA THR A 12 -24.04 -2.87 -10.42
C THR A 12 -23.80 -1.72 -9.46
N GLU A 13 -24.87 -1.12 -8.94
CA GLU A 13 -24.83 -0.06 -7.94
C GLU A 13 -25.07 -0.58 -6.50
N ASP A 14 -24.93 -1.90 -6.29
CA ASP A 14 -24.84 -2.53 -4.96
C ASP A 14 -23.39 -2.91 -4.59
N GLU A 15 -22.40 -2.16 -5.10
CA GLU A 15 -21.02 -2.13 -4.56
C GLU A 15 -20.94 -1.27 -3.29
N ASP A 16 -21.98 -1.31 -2.47
CA ASP A 16 -21.91 -1.03 -1.04
C ASP A 16 -21.14 -2.20 -0.39
N GLU A 17 -19.88 -2.37 -0.82
CA GLU A 17 -18.93 -3.41 -0.44
C GLU A 17 -18.47 -3.11 0.98
N ARG A 18 -19.43 -3.22 1.91
CA ARG A 18 -19.22 -3.30 3.34
C ARG A 18 -18.36 -4.52 3.54
N VAL A 19 -17.05 -4.30 3.61
CA VAL A 19 -16.03 -5.28 3.96
C VAL A 19 -16.50 -5.97 5.24
N ARG A 20 -17.18 -7.11 5.10
CA ARG A 20 -17.52 -7.96 6.24
C ARG A 20 -16.20 -8.31 6.89
N SER A 21 -16.14 -8.14 8.21
CA SER A 21 -15.01 -8.55 9.04
C SER A 21 -14.75 -10.04 8.83
N GLY A 22 -13.89 -10.36 7.86
CA GLY A 22 -13.50 -11.72 7.55
C GLY A 22 -12.56 -12.27 8.63
N PRO A 23 -12.25 -13.57 8.60
CA PRO A 23 -11.28 -14.16 9.51
C PRO A 23 -9.97 -13.37 9.48
N LEU A 24 -9.36 -13.09 10.64
CA LEU A 24 -8.11 -12.32 10.79
C LEU A 24 -7.00 -12.85 9.87
N TRP A 25 -6.97 -14.16 9.61
CA TRP A 25 -6.10 -14.81 8.63
C TRP A 25 -6.17 -14.19 7.22
N ARG A 26 -7.36 -13.81 6.73
CA ARG A 26 -7.49 -13.18 5.40
C ARG A 26 -6.81 -11.82 5.35
N HIS A 27 -6.90 -11.05 6.43
CA HIS A 27 -6.24 -9.75 6.55
C HIS A 27 -4.72 -9.90 6.64
N ALA A 28 -4.25 -10.87 7.44
CA ALA A 28 -2.84 -11.20 7.55
C ALA A 28 -2.26 -11.71 6.21
N LEU A 29 -2.97 -12.61 5.54
CA LEU A 29 -2.57 -13.15 4.24
C LEU A 29 -2.51 -12.05 3.17
N TRP A 30 -3.50 -11.15 3.13
CA TRP A 30 -3.45 -10.01 2.23
C TRP A 30 -2.25 -9.11 2.51
N ALA A 31 -2.02 -8.75 3.79
CA ALA A 31 -0.89 -7.90 4.15
C ALA A 31 0.44 -8.57 3.77
N ALA A 32 0.56 -9.88 3.99
CA ALA A 32 1.73 -10.66 3.62
C ALA A 32 1.96 -10.68 2.10
N ILE A 33 0.90 -10.93 1.30
CA ILE A 33 1.01 -10.97 -0.17
C ILE A 33 1.40 -9.60 -0.72
N VAL A 34 0.72 -8.52 -0.31
CA VAL A 34 1.00 -7.17 -0.81
C VAL A 34 2.39 -6.70 -0.37
N THR A 35 2.78 -6.99 0.87
CA THR A 35 4.13 -6.67 1.37
C THR A 35 5.20 -7.46 0.60
N ALA A 36 4.99 -8.76 0.37
CA ALA A 36 5.91 -9.58 -0.40
C ALA A 36 6.05 -9.07 -1.84
N ALA A 37 4.94 -8.69 -2.48
CA ALA A 37 4.96 -8.08 -3.81
C ALA A 37 5.71 -6.73 -3.84
N GLY A 38 5.49 -5.87 -2.85
CA GLY A 38 6.22 -4.61 -2.73
C GLY A 38 7.72 -4.82 -2.52
N LEU A 39 8.10 -5.77 -1.67
CA LEU A 39 9.50 -6.14 -1.42
C LEU A 39 10.17 -6.68 -2.67
N THR A 40 9.52 -7.60 -3.39
CA THR A 40 10.11 -8.20 -4.60
C THR A 40 10.26 -7.16 -5.70
N LEU A 41 9.26 -6.31 -5.94
CA LEU A 41 9.35 -5.22 -6.91
C LEU A 41 10.42 -4.19 -6.52
N GLY A 42 10.48 -3.80 -5.25
CA GLY A 42 11.49 -2.86 -4.74
C GLY A 42 12.91 -3.43 -4.84
N TRP A 43 13.07 -4.72 -4.58
CA TRP A 43 14.34 -5.43 -4.72
C TRP A 43 14.76 -5.58 -6.18
N LEU A 44 13.88 -6.07 -7.05
CA LEU A 44 14.14 -6.20 -8.49
C LEU A 44 14.44 -4.83 -9.11
N GLY A 45 13.69 -3.80 -8.75
CA GLY A 45 13.96 -2.43 -9.16
C GLY A 45 15.30 -1.89 -8.65
N ALA A 46 15.80 -2.41 -7.53
CA ALA A 46 17.12 -2.08 -6.99
C ALA A 46 18.27 -2.75 -7.74
N LEU A 47 18.03 -3.85 -8.46
CA LEU A 47 19.08 -4.49 -9.27
C LEU A 47 19.50 -3.63 -10.45
N PHE A 48 18.62 -2.76 -10.94
CA PHE A 48 18.87 -1.92 -12.10
C PHE A 48 19.08 -0.47 -11.70
N ARG A 49 19.97 0.21 -12.45
CA ARG A 49 20.10 1.66 -12.41
C ARG A 49 18.86 2.27 -13.05
N ILE A 50 18.26 3.26 -12.40
CA ILE A 50 17.10 3.98 -12.94
C ILE A 50 17.51 5.45 -13.13
N GLY A 51 17.58 5.90 -14.39
CA GLY A 51 17.91 7.28 -14.74
C GLY A 51 19.39 7.52 -15.13
N PRO A 52 19.74 8.77 -15.47
CA PRO A 52 21.05 9.14 -16.02
C PRO A 52 22.24 8.79 -15.12
N GLU A 53 23.45 8.77 -15.68
CA GLU A 53 24.66 8.42 -14.91
C GLU A 53 25.02 9.45 -13.82
N GLU A 54 24.60 10.70 -13.99
CA GLU A 54 24.91 11.80 -13.08
C GLU A 54 23.93 11.91 -11.89
N TYR A 55 22.64 11.59 -12.09
CA TYR A 55 21.57 11.82 -11.09
C TYR A 55 20.56 10.66 -10.95
N GLY A 56 20.75 9.57 -11.68
CA GLY A 56 19.90 8.39 -11.59
C GLY A 56 20.07 7.66 -10.26
N LEU A 57 19.03 6.95 -9.84
CA LEU A 57 19.07 6.09 -8.67
C LEU A 57 20.05 4.94 -8.93
N PRO A 58 21.14 4.85 -8.14
CA PRO A 58 22.12 3.80 -8.33
C PRO A 58 21.49 2.42 -8.10
N PRO A 59 22.04 1.37 -8.71
CA PRO A 59 21.69 0.00 -8.34
C PRO A 59 22.04 -0.25 -6.86
N ALA A 60 21.55 -1.36 -6.31
CA ALA A 60 21.71 -1.71 -4.92
C ALA A 60 23.18 -1.59 -4.49
N ALA A 61 23.42 -0.81 -3.42
CA ALA A 61 24.77 -0.64 -2.92
C ALA A 61 25.34 -1.99 -2.42
N PRO A 62 26.64 -2.27 -2.62
CA PRO A 62 27.28 -3.48 -2.12
C PRO A 62 27.08 -3.65 -0.60
N GLY A 63 26.89 -4.89 -0.14
CA GLY A 63 26.78 -5.20 1.29
C GLY A 63 25.52 -6.00 1.67
N ALA A 64 25.26 -6.13 2.98
CA ALA A 64 24.22 -6.99 3.51
C ALA A 64 22.79 -6.50 3.14
N LEU A 65 22.11 -7.23 2.25
CA LEU A 65 20.78 -6.91 1.73
C LEU A 65 19.65 -7.26 2.72
N TRP A 66 19.81 -8.39 3.39
CA TRP A 66 18.80 -9.02 4.25
C TRP A 66 18.27 -8.14 5.39
N PRO A 67 19.08 -7.35 6.12
CA PRO A 67 18.56 -6.51 7.20
C PRO A 67 17.50 -5.52 6.74
N TYR A 68 17.67 -4.95 5.54
CA TYR A 68 16.74 -3.97 4.98
C TYR A 68 15.47 -4.64 4.44
N LEU A 69 15.59 -5.81 3.81
CA LEU A 69 14.43 -6.60 3.38
C LEU A 69 13.58 -7.04 4.56
N LEU A 70 14.21 -7.49 5.65
CA LEU A 70 13.52 -7.84 6.89
C LEU A 70 12.86 -6.62 7.54
N ALA A 71 13.56 -5.48 7.60
CA ALA A 71 12.98 -4.25 8.14
C ALA A 71 11.72 -3.83 7.37
N TRP A 72 11.79 -3.80 6.03
CA TRP A 72 10.64 -3.44 5.20
C TRP A 72 9.53 -4.50 5.20
N ALA A 73 9.84 -5.77 5.43
CA ALA A 73 8.83 -6.79 5.68
C ALA A 73 8.04 -6.49 6.95
N VAL A 74 8.72 -6.18 8.07
CA VAL A 74 8.08 -5.83 9.33
C VAL A 74 7.25 -4.55 9.21
N ILE A 75 7.82 -3.51 8.58
CA ILE A 75 7.14 -2.24 8.34
C ILE A 75 5.90 -2.46 7.47
N GLY A 76 6.02 -3.19 6.35
CA GLY A 76 4.90 -3.48 5.45
C GLY A 76 3.77 -4.25 6.14
N LEU A 77 4.09 -5.24 6.95
CA LEU A 77 3.09 -5.96 7.76
C LEU A 77 2.40 -5.03 8.76
N ALA A 78 3.16 -4.15 9.44
CA ALA A 78 2.60 -3.18 10.38
C ALA A 78 1.67 -2.18 9.68
N LEU A 79 2.09 -1.62 8.53
CA LEU A 79 1.26 -0.71 7.73
C LEU A 79 0.00 -1.42 7.22
N GLY A 80 0.13 -2.66 6.73
CA GLY A 80 -0.99 -3.46 6.28
C GLY A 80 -1.99 -3.77 7.40
N ALA A 81 -1.50 -4.02 8.62
CA ALA A 81 -2.35 -4.20 9.80
C ALA A 81 -3.12 -2.91 10.14
N VAL A 82 -2.46 -1.75 10.11
CA VAL A 82 -3.11 -0.45 10.34
C VAL A 82 -4.17 -0.16 9.28
N LEU A 83 -3.83 -0.33 8.00
CA LEU A 83 -4.77 -0.13 6.88
C LEU A 83 -5.99 -1.04 7.01
N ARG A 84 -5.80 -2.32 7.36
CA ARG A 84 -6.92 -3.25 7.55
C ARG A 84 -7.74 -2.95 8.80
N PHE A 85 -7.12 -2.47 9.87
CA PHE A 85 -7.82 -2.02 11.06
C PHE A 85 -8.72 -0.81 10.77
N VAL A 86 -8.25 0.14 9.96
CA VAL A 86 -9.06 1.28 9.51
C VAL A 86 -10.12 0.85 8.50
N ALA A 87 -9.78 -0.03 7.56
CA ALA A 87 -10.71 -0.56 6.56
C ALA A 87 -11.90 -1.31 7.18
N ALA A 88 -11.71 -1.93 8.35
CA ALA A 88 -12.78 -2.55 9.11
C ALA A 88 -13.77 -1.54 9.72
N LYS A 89 -13.40 -0.25 9.79
CA LYS A 89 -14.22 0.84 10.35
C LYS A 89 -14.80 1.76 9.26
N VAL A 90 -14.06 1.98 8.18
CA VAL A 90 -14.43 2.88 7.07
C VAL A 90 -13.91 2.29 5.75
N PRO A 91 -14.68 2.37 4.64
CA PRO A 91 -14.18 1.97 3.32
C PRO A 91 -12.96 2.80 2.93
N VAL A 92 -11.79 2.17 2.89
CA VAL A 92 -10.54 2.78 2.43
C VAL A 92 -10.42 2.52 0.94
N TYR A 93 -10.32 3.59 0.14
CA TYR A 93 -10.11 3.48 -1.30
C TYR A 93 -8.65 3.09 -1.62
N ALA A 94 -8.46 2.11 -2.52
CA ALA A 94 -7.16 1.62 -3.01
C ALA A 94 -6.09 1.26 -1.94
N PRO A 95 -6.42 0.49 -0.87
CA PRO A 95 -5.49 0.19 0.22
C PRO A 95 -4.28 -0.66 -0.24
N SER A 96 -4.46 -1.46 -1.28
CA SER A 96 -3.39 -2.28 -1.86
C SER A 96 -2.32 -1.45 -2.53
N GLU A 97 -2.71 -0.42 -3.29
CA GLU A 97 -1.77 0.43 -4.05
C GLU A 97 -0.90 1.27 -3.12
N VAL A 98 -1.51 1.84 -2.07
CA VAL A 98 -0.78 2.63 -1.06
C VAL A 98 0.26 1.76 -0.34
N LEU A 99 -0.13 0.57 0.11
CA LEU A 99 0.77 -0.34 0.80
C LEU A 99 1.90 -0.82 -0.14
N LEU A 100 1.54 -1.26 -1.35
CA LEU A 100 2.49 -1.72 -2.36
C LEU A 100 3.50 -0.63 -2.69
N GLY A 101 3.04 0.58 -3.04
CA GLY A 101 3.88 1.70 -3.42
C GLY A 101 4.83 2.11 -2.28
N THR A 102 4.32 2.18 -1.05
CA THR A 102 5.12 2.55 0.13
C THR A 102 6.23 1.54 0.40
N VAL A 103 5.90 0.24 0.43
CA VAL A 103 6.89 -0.83 0.66
C VAL A 103 7.89 -0.90 -0.49
N MET A 104 7.43 -0.79 -1.73
CA MET A 104 8.29 -0.83 -2.91
C MET A 104 9.30 0.33 -2.91
N ILE A 105 8.83 1.57 -2.75
CA ILE A 105 9.70 2.76 -2.74
C ILE A 105 10.67 2.69 -1.56
N GLY A 106 10.16 2.35 -0.38
CA GLY A 106 10.96 2.21 0.83
C GLY A 106 12.09 1.20 0.68
N THR A 107 11.75 0.01 0.16
CA THR A 107 12.71 -1.07 -0.12
C THR A 107 13.75 -0.62 -1.15
N ARG A 108 13.31 0.01 -2.25
CA ARG A 108 14.19 0.46 -3.33
C ARG A 108 15.19 1.52 -2.86
N LEU A 109 14.74 2.50 -2.08
CA LEU A 109 15.58 3.55 -1.52
C LEU A 109 16.58 2.98 -0.51
N SER A 110 16.11 2.10 0.38
CA SER A 110 16.94 1.54 1.44
C SER A 110 18.03 0.61 0.89
N LEU A 111 17.77 -0.10 -0.20
CA LEU A 111 18.77 -0.91 -0.88
C LEU A 111 19.76 -0.07 -1.71
N GLY A 112 19.33 1.08 -2.21
CA GLY A 112 20.18 1.99 -3.00
C GLY A 112 21.19 2.76 -2.16
N TRP A 113 20.77 3.33 -1.03
CA TRP A 113 21.61 4.22 -0.20
C TRP A 113 22.10 3.57 1.10
N ARG A 114 21.43 2.54 1.64
CA ARG A 114 21.79 1.88 2.92
C ARG A 114 21.70 2.84 4.13
N PRO A 115 20.48 3.32 4.44
CA PRO A 115 20.27 4.22 5.56
C PRO A 115 20.65 3.58 6.89
N GLU A 116 21.13 4.40 7.83
CA GLU A 116 21.38 3.95 9.20
C GLU A 116 20.08 3.52 9.90
N PRO A 117 20.13 2.70 10.96
CA PRO A 117 18.92 2.21 11.64
C PRO A 117 17.96 3.33 12.08
N LEU A 118 18.50 4.48 12.47
CA LEU A 118 17.71 5.66 12.85
C LEU A 118 16.98 6.27 11.65
N GLU A 119 17.62 6.31 10.48
CA GLU A 119 17.03 6.79 9.24
C GLU A 119 15.96 5.83 8.73
N VAL A 120 16.17 4.51 8.86
CA VAL A 120 15.13 3.50 8.60
C VAL A 120 13.92 3.71 9.51
N ALA A 121 14.14 4.01 10.79
CA ALA A 121 13.06 4.35 11.72
C ALA A 121 12.35 5.65 11.31
N GLY A 122 13.08 6.65 10.83
CA GLY A 122 12.52 7.88 10.24
C GLY A 122 11.64 7.59 9.02
N LEU A 123 12.09 6.73 8.11
CA LEU A 123 11.33 6.27 6.94
C LEU A 123 10.08 5.50 7.35
N ALA A 124 10.18 4.64 8.37
CA ALA A 124 9.04 3.94 8.94
C ALA A 124 8.01 4.92 9.53
N GLY A 125 8.49 5.96 10.25
CA GLY A 125 7.66 7.04 10.77
C GLY A 125 6.96 7.83 9.66
N ALA A 126 7.69 8.20 8.60
CA ALA A 126 7.11 8.88 7.44
C ALA A 126 6.06 8.02 6.73
N ALA A 127 6.32 6.72 6.56
CA ALA A 127 5.37 5.78 5.99
C ALA A 127 4.10 5.63 6.84
N LEU A 128 4.25 5.59 8.17
CA LEU A 128 3.13 5.59 9.11
C LEU A 128 2.31 6.88 9.03
N LEU A 129 2.96 8.05 8.95
CA LEU A 129 2.27 9.33 8.78
C LEU A 129 1.52 9.40 7.46
N LEU A 130 2.11 8.91 6.37
CA LEU A 130 1.45 8.85 5.07
C LEU A 130 0.20 7.96 5.12
N VAL A 131 0.31 6.78 5.73
CA VAL A 131 -0.85 5.89 5.94
C VAL A 131 -1.90 6.55 6.84
N ALA A 132 -1.49 7.16 7.95
CA ALA A 132 -2.41 7.85 8.87
C ALA A 132 -3.13 9.02 8.19
N PHE A 133 -2.42 9.79 7.36
CA PHE A 133 -3.00 10.86 6.56
C PHE A 133 -4.00 10.31 5.53
N TRP A 134 -3.65 9.25 4.82
CA TRP A 134 -4.55 8.61 3.86
C TRP A 134 -5.82 8.08 4.52
N CYS A 135 -5.68 7.45 5.69
CA CYS A 135 -6.80 7.05 6.51
C CYS A 135 -7.66 8.27 6.92
N ALA A 136 -7.05 9.38 7.34
CA ALA A 136 -7.79 10.59 7.71
C ALA A 136 -8.55 11.22 6.52
N VAL A 137 -7.98 11.20 5.31
CA VAL A 137 -8.67 11.64 4.09
C VAL A 137 -9.88 10.76 3.79
N ALA A 138 -9.73 9.43 3.88
CA ALA A 138 -10.85 8.50 3.70
C ALA A 138 -11.97 8.73 4.74
N LEU A 139 -11.61 8.96 6.01
CA LEU A 139 -12.57 9.32 7.06
C LEU A 139 -13.33 10.62 6.76
N ARG A 140 -12.64 11.65 6.25
CA ARG A 140 -13.28 12.92 5.88
C ARG A 140 -14.22 12.77 4.69
N GLY A 141 -13.84 12.00 3.67
CA GLY A 141 -14.68 11.74 2.50
C GLY A 141 -16.00 11.07 2.90
N ALA A 142 -15.94 10.02 3.71
CA ALA A 142 -17.13 9.32 4.20
C ALA A 142 -18.06 10.23 5.03
N ALA A 143 -17.49 11.11 5.86
CA ALA A 143 -18.26 12.04 6.69
C ALA A 143 -18.97 13.14 5.88
N VAL A 144 -18.43 13.54 4.73
CA VAL A 144 -19.08 14.51 3.83
C VAL A 144 -20.26 13.87 3.10
N VAL A 145 -20.08 12.68 2.52
CA VAL A 145 -21.15 11.94 1.82
C VAL A 145 -22.35 11.66 2.73
N SER A 146 -22.10 11.26 3.98
CA SER A 146 -23.17 11.01 4.96
C SER A 146 -23.95 12.27 5.38
N ARG A 147 -23.41 13.47 5.14
CA ARG A 147 -24.14 14.74 5.40
C ARG A 147 -24.96 15.20 4.20
N GLU A 148 -24.58 14.78 2.99
CA GLU A 148 -25.27 15.14 1.74
C GLU A 148 -26.46 14.21 1.44
N ASN A 149 -26.45 12.97 1.96
CA ASN A 149 -27.58 12.03 1.91
C ASN A 149 -28.12 11.73 3.33
N PRO A 150 -29.03 12.56 3.89
CA PRO A 150 -29.65 12.34 5.20
C PRO A 150 -30.75 11.27 5.22
#